data_AF-A0A2R6L9T6-F1
#
_entry.id   AF-A0A2R6L9T6-F1
#
_cell.length_a   1.000
_cell.length_b   1.000
_cell.length_c   1.000
_cell.angle_alpha   90.00
_cell.angle_beta   90.00
_cell.angle_gamma   90.00
#
_symmetry.space_group_name_H-M   'P 1'
#
loop_
_entity.id
_entity.type
_entity.pdbx_description
1 polymer ?
#
loop_
_entity_poly.entity_id
_entity_poly.type
_entity_poly.pdbx_seq_one_letter_code
_entity_poly.pdbx_strand_id
1 'polypeptide(L)'
;PVRFDPEEHGQAAFDDPLVVIDPTDPERNVAAVLSAANLARVQHFARELLADPREELFEPASPEPLTPAGVRDGFEWRGTTPVAVRFEAPDVVEDQLWPQLDRSEAGIADELDRRGFDVFRSDAFAEDEGGENDAGDADGDAVLLFELAVAERPRVERHDGPPVGVREHAERFYEAYADDQSSFGPFVDGDRYVVEREREYATATEFLDSDAIFDVALGAHVETALEDSYDLLVGDDVATLADTFSAELARFLDPSVRGP
;
A
#
# COMPACT_ATOMS: atom_id res chain seq x y z
N PRO A 1 6.78 11.06 21.94
CA PRO A 1 6.07 12.28 21.49
C PRO A 1 6.83 13.55 21.92
N VAL A 2 6.97 14.53 21.04
CA VAL A 2 7.39 15.90 21.44
C VAL A 2 6.14 16.61 21.98
N ARG A 3 6.20 17.20 23.18
CA ARG A 3 5.02 17.81 23.83
C ARG A 3 5.22 19.31 24.06
N PHE A 4 4.21 20.09 23.66
CA PHE A 4 4.07 21.51 23.94
C PHE A 4 2.73 21.78 24.63
N ASP A 5 2.76 22.44 25.78
CA ASP A 5 1.59 22.83 26.56
C ASP A 5 1.82 24.25 27.09
N PRO A 6 1.56 25.29 26.27
CA PRO A 6 1.91 26.67 26.60
C PRO A 6 1.25 27.22 27.86
N GLU A 7 0.04 26.73 28.17
CA GLU A 7 -0.79 27.18 29.29
C GLU A 7 -0.71 26.25 30.51
N GLU A 8 0.07 25.17 30.42
CA GLU A 8 0.25 24.15 31.47
C GLU A 8 -1.08 23.54 31.98
N HIS A 9 -2.10 23.44 31.11
CA HIS A 9 -3.45 23.04 31.50
C HIS A 9 -3.90 21.69 30.94
N GLY A 10 -3.06 20.98 30.20
CA GLY A 10 -3.43 19.74 29.52
C GLY A 10 -3.95 18.66 30.48
N GLN A 11 -5.10 18.08 30.16
CA GLN A 11 -5.78 17.07 30.98
C GLN A 11 -5.79 15.68 30.32
N ALA A 12 -5.56 15.61 29.00
CA ALA A 12 -5.51 14.36 28.24
C ALA A 12 -4.07 13.90 27.93
N ALA A 13 -3.93 12.58 27.78
CA ALA A 13 -2.72 11.92 27.29
C ALA A 13 -2.91 11.50 25.83
N PHE A 14 -1.88 11.69 25.03
CA PHE A 14 -1.88 11.42 23.59
C PHE A 14 -0.60 10.66 23.23
N ASP A 15 -0.72 9.71 22.31
CA ASP A 15 0.40 8.92 21.80
C ASP A 15 0.88 9.41 20.41
N ASP A 16 0.32 10.52 19.92
CA ASP A 16 0.67 11.16 18.65
C ASP A 16 2.16 11.58 18.58
N PRO A 17 2.78 11.58 17.40
CA PRO A 17 4.20 11.94 17.25
C PRO A 17 4.53 13.35 17.76
N LEU A 18 3.60 14.30 17.57
CA LEU A 18 3.63 15.66 18.10
C LEU A 18 2.34 15.94 18.90
N VAL A 19 2.51 16.45 20.12
CA VAL A 19 1.40 16.86 20.99
C VAL A 19 1.51 18.35 21.25
N VAL A 20 0.51 19.12 20.80
CA VAL A 20 0.38 20.55 21.07
C VAL A 20 -1.00 20.76 21.70
N ILE A 21 -1.03 21.06 22.99
CA ILE A 21 -2.28 21.29 23.72
C ILE A 21 -2.91 22.60 23.26
N ASP A 22 -4.19 22.56 22.87
CA ASP A 22 -4.97 23.73 22.45
C ASP A 22 -5.09 24.70 23.64
N PRO A 23 -4.66 25.97 23.52
CA PRO A 23 -4.72 26.94 24.63
C PRO A 23 -6.14 27.28 25.09
N THR A 24 -7.16 26.83 24.36
CA THR A 24 -8.58 27.02 24.70
C THR A 24 -9.28 25.73 25.13
N ASP A 25 -8.64 24.57 24.94
CA ASP A 25 -9.21 23.26 25.25
C ASP A 25 -8.14 22.28 25.80
N PRO A 26 -8.14 21.99 27.12
CA PRO A 26 -7.16 21.11 27.77
C PRO A 26 -7.19 19.64 27.34
N GLU A 27 -8.27 19.22 26.66
CA GLU A 27 -8.47 17.84 26.22
C GLU A 27 -8.19 17.63 24.72
N ARG A 28 -7.66 18.67 24.03
CA ARG A 28 -7.44 18.63 22.58
C ARG A 28 -5.97 18.75 22.20
N ASN A 29 -5.52 17.82 21.34
CA ASN A 29 -4.26 17.94 20.60
C ASN A 29 -4.50 18.63 19.24
N VAL A 30 -3.94 19.82 19.05
CA VAL A 30 -4.06 20.57 17.77
C VAL A 30 -3.34 19.84 16.63
N ALA A 31 -2.33 19.02 16.94
CA ALA A 31 -1.53 18.29 15.96
C ALA A 31 -2.03 16.86 15.70
N ALA A 32 -3.24 16.49 16.13
CA ALA A 32 -3.76 15.11 16.04
C ALA A 32 -3.82 14.54 14.60
N VAL A 33 -3.96 15.40 13.59
CA VAL A 33 -4.00 15.00 12.17
C VAL A 33 -2.60 14.94 11.52
N LEU A 34 -1.54 15.32 12.23
CA LEU A 34 -0.18 15.35 11.69
C LEU A 34 0.45 13.95 11.72
N SER A 35 0.68 13.37 10.55
CA SER A 35 1.38 12.09 10.43
C SER A 35 2.83 12.18 10.92
N ALA A 36 3.36 11.05 11.40
CA ALA A 36 4.76 10.96 11.83
C ALA A 36 5.73 11.27 10.67
N ALA A 37 5.39 10.88 9.44
CA ALA A 37 6.17 11.18 8.25
C ALA A 37 6.22 12.70 7.97
N ASN A 38 5.08 13.39 8.01
CA ASN A 38 5.04 14.84 7.80
C ASN A 38 5.79 15.61 8.91
N LEU A 39 5.71 15.16 10.16
CA LEU A 39 6.53 15.71 11.24
C LEU A 39 8.03 15.55 10.94
N ALA A 40 8.46 14.37 10.48
CA ALA A 40 9.85 14.12 10.12
C ALA A 40 10.32 14.98 8.93
N ARG A 41 9.47 15.19 7.92
CA ARG A 41 9.74 16.10 6.78
C ARG A 41 9.95 17.53 7.24
N VAL A 42 9.06 18.06 8.09
CA VAL A 42 9.23 19.40 8.68
C VAL A 42 10.55 19.51 9.43
N GLN A 43 10.91 18.51 10.24
CA GLN A 43 12.19 18.49 10.94
C GLN A 43 13.39 18.44 9.99
N HIS A 44 13.30 17.75 8.86
CA HIS A 44 14.35 17.73 7.83
C HIS A 44 14.57 19.13 7.24
N PHE A 45 13.51 19.73 6.71
CA PHE A 45 13.60 21.04 6.06
C PHE A 45 13.88 22.19 7.04
N ALA A 46 13.46 22.09 8.31
CA ALA A 46 13.85 23.05 9.33
C ALA A 46 15.37 23.04 9.57
N ARG A 47 16.01 21.85 9.57
CA ARG A 47 17.47 21.75 9.69
C ARG A 47 18.17 22.31 8.45
N GLU A 48 17.64 22.01 7.26
CA GLU A 48 18.17 22.51 5.99
C GLU A 48 18.08 24.05 5.90
N LEU A 49 16.91 24.62 6.19
CA LEU A 49 16.68 26.06 6.22
C LEU A 49 17.62 26.79 7.21
N LEU A 50 17.86 26.21 8.39
CA LEU A 50 18.76 26.79 9.39
C LEU A 50 20.24 26.71 8.97
N ALA A 51 20.62 25.67 8.21
CA ALA A 51 22.00 25.48 7.77
C ALA A 51 22.33 26.33 6.54
N ASP A 52 21.41 26.42 5.57
CA ASP A 52 21.58 27.14 4.31
C ASP A 52 20.23 27.75 3.85
N PRO A 53 19.88 28.97 4.32
CA PRO A 53 18.63 29.61 3.95
C PRO A 53 18.61 29.98 2.46
N ARG A 54 17.59 29.52 1.74
CA ARG A 54 17.42 29.76 0.30
C ARG A 54 15.95 29.76 -0.13
N GLU A 55 15.64 30.44 -1.23
CA GLU A 55 14.25 30.67 -1.68
C GLU A 55 13.60 29.38 -2.21
N GLU A 56 14.40 28.46 -2.78
CA GLU A 56 13.96 27.19 -3.38
C GLU A 56 13.35 26.20 -2.36
N LEU A 57 13.51 26.45 -1.05
CA LEU A 57 12.81 25.71 0.01
C LEU A 57 11.33 26.06 0.10
N PHE A 58 10.93 27.22 -0.44
CA PHE A 58 9.57 27.72 -0.47
C PHE A 58 8.91 27.54 -1.86
N GLU A 59 9.64 26.98 -2.82
CA GLU A 59 9.14 26.67 -4.15
C GLU A 59 8.72 25.19 -4.25
N PRO A 60 7.59 24.88 -4.93
CA PRO A 60 7.22 23.51 -5.23
C PRO A 60 8.30 22.84 -6.07
N ALA A 61 8.66 21.61 -5.71
CA ALA A 61 9.54 20.79 -6.53
C ALA A 61 8.77 19.54 -6.93
N SER A 62 8.29 19.53 -8.18
CA SER A 62 7.74 18.33 -8.82
C SER A 62 8.84 17.70 -9.66
N PRO A 63 9.00 16.37 -9.63
CA PRO A 63 9.94 15.70 -10.53
C PRO A 63 9.55 15.94 -11.99
N GLU A 64 10.52 15.84 -12.88
CA GLU A 64 10.25 15.87 -14.30
C GLU A 64 9.33 14.70 -14.67
N PRO A 65 8.20 14.94 -15.38
CA PRO A 65 7.27 13.88 -15.76
C PRO A 65 7.98 12.79 -16.57
N LEU A 66 7.65 11.53 -16.28
CA LEU A 66 8.21 10.40 -17.02
C LEU A 66 7.47 10.15 -18.33
N THR A 67 8.23 9.77 -19.36
CA THR A 67 7.66 9.14 -20.55
C THR A 67 7.40 7.65 -20.27
N PRO A 68 6.54 6.97 -21.05
CA PRO A 68 6.39 5.52 -20.94
C PRO A 68 7.71 4.75 -21.02
N ALA A 69 8.67 5.22 -21.84
CA ALA A 69 10.00 4.62 -21.90
C ALA A 69 10.76 4.79 -20.57
N GLY A 70 10.71 5.99 -19.98
CA GLY A 70 11.33 6.26 -18.69
C GLY A 70 10.75 5.43 -17.54
N VAL A 71 9.44 5.15 -17.56
CA VAL A 71 8.81 4.25 -16.58
C VAL A 71 9.35 2.82 -16.71
N ARG A 72 9.44 2.29 -17.94
CA ARG A 72 10.03 0.95 -18.19
C ARG A 72 11.48 0.89 -17.72
N ASP A 73 12.29 1.86 -18.14
CA ASP A 73 13.71 1.93 -17.76
C ASP A 73 13.87 2.00 -16.22
N GLY A 74 12.98 2.72 -15.53
CA GLY A 74 12.97 2.85 -14.08
C GLY A 74 12.73 1.52 -13.35
N PHE A 75 11.71 0.77 -13.74
CA PHE A 75 11.44 -0.55 -13.16
C PHE A 75 12.46 -1.61 -13.59
N GLU A 76 12.92 -1.59 -14.86
CA GLU A 76 13.96 -2.48 -15.36
C GLU A 76 15.27 -2.30 -14.57
N TRP A 77 15.67 -1.05 -14.31
CA TRP A 77 16.87 -0.75 -13.51
C TRP A 77 16.77 -1.33 -12.09
N ARG A 78 15.57 -1.34 -11.51
CA ARG A 78 15.29 -1.88 -10.17
C ARG A 78 15.23 -3.41 -10.17
N GLY A 79 14.94 -4.04 -11.31
CA GLY A 79 14.77 -5.48 -11.42
C GLY A 79 13.53 -6.00 -10.68
N THR A 80 12.53 -5.14 -10.49
CA THR A 80 11.25 -5.44 -9.83
C THR A 80 10.15 -5.59 -10.87
N THR A 81 8.98 -6.08 -10.45
CA THR A 81 7.81 -6.20 -11.33
C THR A 81 6.70 -5.28 -10.82
N PRO A 82 6.38 -4.20 -11.55
CA PRO A 82 5.22 -3.39 -11.21
C PRO A 82 3.93 -4.08 -11.63
N VAL A 83 2.89 -3.91 -10.83
CA VAL A 83 1.52 -4.31 -11.12
C VAL A 83 0.59 -3.18 -10.69
N ALA A 84 -0.37 -2.83 -11.54
CA ALA A 84 -1.33 -1.76 -11.27
C ALA A 84 -2.76 -2.24 -11.49
N VAL A 85 -3.64 -1.93 -10.53
CA VAL A 85 -5.09 -2.09 -10.64
C VAL A 85 -5.66 -0.72 -11.01
N ARG A 86 -6.11 -0.55 -12.26
CA ARG A 86 -6.70 0.69 -12.77
C ARG A 86 -8.22 0.54 -12.86
N PHE A 87 -8.97 1.53 -12.39
CA PHE A 87 -10.43 1.51 -12.37
C PHE A 87 -10.99 2.93 -12.43
N GLU A 88 -12.28 3.05 -12.69
CA GLU A 88 -12.96 4.36 -12.65
C GLU A 88 -12.98 4.88 -11.21
N ALA A 89 -12.51 6.12 -11.01
CA ALA A 89 -12.49 6.74 -9.70
C ALA A 89 -13.93 6.90 -9.19
N PRO A 90 -14.24 6.48 -7.95
CA PRO A 90 -15.57 6.69 -7.40
C PRO A 90 -15.97 8.16 -7.38
N ASP A 91 -17.21 8.46 -7.79
CA ASP A 91 -17.84 9.81 -7.74
C ASP A 91 -18.10 10.26 -6.29
N VAL A 92 -17.02 10.62 -5.60
CA VAL A 92 -17.01 11.14 -4.23
C VAL A 92 -15.95 12.22 -4.10
N VAL A 93 -16.17 13.17 -3.18
CA VAL A 93 -15.21 14.23 -2.91
C VAL A 93 -13.85 13.68 -2.41
N GLU A 94 -12.76 14.39 -2.68
CA GLU A 94 -11.39 13.98 -2.36
C GLU A 94 -11.19 13.51 -0.90
N ASP A 95 -11.78 14.22 0.07
CA ASP A 95 -11.73 13.89 1.50
C ASP A 95 -12.35 12.51 1.82
N GLN A 96 -13.17 11.96 0.92
CA GLN A 96 -13.72 10.62 0.99
C GLN A 96 -13.01 9.63 0.07
N LEU A 97 -12.47 10.08 -1.06
CA LEU A 97 -11.77 9.26 -2.03
C LEU A 97 -10.43 8.74 -1.46
N TRP A 98 -9.55 9.65 -1.03
CA TRP A 98 -8.19 9.30 -0.60
C TRP A 98 -8.15 8.30 0.56
N PRO A 99 -8.94 8.45 1.65
CA PRO A 99 -8.97 7.45 2.71
C PRO A 99 -9.41 6.05 2.25
N GLN A 100 -10.17 5.96 1.15
CA GLN A 100 -10.58 4.68 0.57
C GLN A 100 -9.50 4.09 -0.32
N LEU A 101 -8.82 4.91 -1.12
CA LEU A 101 -7.66 4.49 -1.91
C LEU A 101 -6.54 3.99 -1.00
N ASP A 102 -6.17 4.75 0.04
CA ASP A 102 -5.16 4.36 1.04
C ASP A 102 -5.52 3.04 1.73
N ARG A 103 -6.79 2.86 2.08
CA ARG A 103 -7.26 1.63 2.72
C ARG A 103 -7.14 0.44 1.79
N SER A 104 -7.59 0.59 0.54
CA SER A 104 -7.56 -0.47 -0.47
C SER A 104 -6.13 -0.83 -0.89
N GLU A 105 -5.29 0.18 -1.11
CA GLU A 105 -3.86 0.03 -1.38
C GLU A 105 -3.17 -0.77 -0.27
N ALA A 106 -3.31 -0.35 0.99
CA ALA A 106 -2.74 -1.07 2.12
C ALA A 106 -3.31 -2.49 2.27
N GLY A 107 -4.61 -2.67 2.06
CA GLY A 107 -5.29 -3.97 2.15
C GLY A 107 -4.77 -4.99 1.11
N ILE A 108 -4.60 -4.55 -0.13
CA ILE A 108 -4.05 -5.38 -1.21
C ILE A 108 -2.55 -5.63 -0.99
N ALA A 109 -1.77 -4.60 -0.61
CA ALA A 109 -0.34 -4.74 -0.32
C ALA A 109 -0.09 -5.77 0.80
N ASP A 110 -0.85 -5.70 1.90
CA ASP A 110 -0.77 -6.64 3.02
C ASP A 110 -1.04 -8.08 2.57
N GLU A 111 -2.02 -8.29 1.69
CA GLU A 111 -2.37 -9.63 1.22
C GLU A 111 -1.36 -10.18 0.20
N LEU A 112 -0.81 -9.32 -0.66
CA LEU A 112 0.32 -9.65 -1.54
C LEU A 112 1.54 -10.09 -0.72
N ASP A 113 1.87 -9.38 0.35
CA ASP A 113 2.97 -9.74 1.26
C ASP A 113 2.72 -11.05 2.00
N ARG A 114 1.49 -11.30 2.48
CA ARG A 114 1.13 -12.57 3.12
C ARG A 114 1.24 -13.76 2.18
N ARG A 115 0.98 -13.56 0.88
CA ARG A 115 1.21 -14.56 -0.18
C ARG A 115 2.68 -14.70 -0.54
N GLY A 116 3.50 -13.75 -0.09
CA GLY A 116 4.93 -13.71 -0.29
C GLY A 116 5.32 -13.08 -1.62
N PHE A 117 4.57 -12.15 -2.18
CA PHE A 117 5.03 -11.43 -3.37
C PHE A 117 6.04 -10.31 -3.04
N ASP A 118 6.29 -10.08 -1.76
CA ASP A 118 7.32 -9.18 -1.21
C ASP A 118 7.20 -7.77 -1.83
N VAL A 119 6.17 -7.02 -1.41
CA VAL A 119 5.86 -5.67 -1.90
C VAL A 119 7.00 -4.72 -1.47
N PHE A 120 7.70 -4.17 -2.46
CA PHE A 120 8.79 -3.22 -2.22
C PHE A 120 8.28 -1.81 -1.95
N ARG A 121 7.24 -1.41 -2.69
CA ARG A 121 6.54 -0.13 -2.56
C ARG A 121 5.15 -0.25 -3.14
N SER A 122 4.22 0.50 -2.58
CA SER A 122 2.88 0.69 -3.12
C SER A 122 2.47 2.16 -2.98
N ASP A 123 1.54 2.58 -3.82
CA ASP A 123 0.99 3.94 -3.84
C ASP A 123 -0.35 3.96 -4.58
N ALA A 124 -1.14 5.01 -4.38
CA ALA A 124 -2.41 5.20 -5.05
C ALA A 124 -2.44 6.54 -5.82
N PHE A 125 -3.00 6.52 -7.02
CA PHE A 125 -3.18 7.70 -7.86
C PHE A 125 -4.65 7.89 -8.19
N ALA A 126 -5.07 9.15 -8.34
CA ALA A 126 -6.39 9.51 -8.84
C ALA A 126 -6.26 10.77 -9.69
N GLU A 127 -7.04 10.87 -10.76
CA GLU A 127 -7.16 12.11 -11.51
C GLU A 127 -7.85 13.19 -10.67
N ASP A 128 -7.31 14.41 -10.73
CA ASP A 128 -7.78 15.56 -9.97
C ASP A 128 -9.00 16.19 -10.71
N GLU A 129 -10.12 16.42 -10.03
CA GLU A 129 -11.35 17.01 -10.62
C GLU A 129 -11.19 18.50 -11.04
N GLY A 130 -9.98 19.05 -11.00
CA GLY A 130 -9.65 20.48 -11.07
C GLY A 130 -9.90 21.22 -12.40
N GLY A 131 -10.76 20.73 -13.29
CA GLY A 131 -11.14 21.41 -14.53
C GLY A 131 -12.63 21.72 -14.61
N GLU A 132 -13.04 22.93 -14.21
CA GLU A 132 -14.32 23.67 -14.45
C GLU A 132 -15.57 22.92 -15.00
N ASN A 133 -15.78 21.65 -14.63
CA ASN A 133 -16.95 20.88 -15.04
C ASN A 133 -17.72 20.54 -13.77
N ASP A 134 -18.96 21.02 -13.76
CA ASP A 134 -19.96 20.76 -12.72
C ASP A 134 -19.92 19.30 -12.24
N ALA A 135 -19.94 19.12 -10.91
CA ALA A 135 -20.17 17.83 -10.26
C ALA A 135 -21.35 17.11 -10.94
N GLY A 136 -21.05 16.05 -11.69
CA GLY A 136 -22.05 15.37 -12.52
C GLY A 136 -21.52 14.33 -13.51
N ASP A 137 -20.23 14.34 -13.87
CA ASP A 137 -19.59 13.32 -14.71
C ASP A 137 -18.17 13.04 -14.16
N ALA A 138 -18.01 12.03 -13.30
CA ALA A 138 -16.71 11.59 -12.79
C ALA A 138 -16.05 10.61 -13.79
N ASP A 139 -15.51 11.13 -14.90
CA ASP A 139 -14.77 10.36 -15.92
C ASP A 139 -13.25 10.24 -15.59
N GLY A 140 -12.87 10.14 -14.31
CA GLY A 140 -11.46 10.09 -13.89
C GLY A 140 -10.97 8.67 -13.60
N ASP A 141 -9.72 8.34 -13.93
CA ASP A 141 -9.12 7.08 -13.51
C ASP A 141 -8.57 7.15 -12.06
N ALA A 142 -8.64 6.03 -11.36
CA ALA A 142 -7.87 5.74 -10.16
C ALA A 142 -6.97 4.51 -10.37
N VAL A 143 -5.83 4.48 -9.69
CA VAL A 143 -4.84 3.40 -9.79
C VAL A 143 -4.33 3.03 -8.41
N LEU A 144 -4.27 1.73 -8.12
CA LEU A 144 -3.46 1.18 -7.03
C LEU A 144 -2.23 0.51 -7.64
N LEU A 145 -1.04 1.04 -7.35
CA LEU A 145 0.23 0.58 -7.91
C LEU A 145 1.03 -0.18 -6.85
N PHE A 146 1.57 -1.34 -7.24
CA PHE A 146 2.42 -2.19 -6.42
C PHE A 146 3.69 -2.55 -7.16
N GLU A 147 4.85 -2.29 -6.56
CA GLU A 147 6.16 -2.74 -7.05
C GLU A 147 6.57 -4.00 -6.29
N LEU A 148 6.63 -5.14 -6.97
CA LEU A 148 6.89 -6.44 -6.37
C LEU A 148 8.36 -6.84 -6.52
N ALA A 149 8.97 -7.30 -5.42
CA ALA A 149 10.28 -7.94 -5.48
C ALA A 149 10.19 -9.40 -5.98
N VAL A 150 9.04 -10.06 -5.80
CA VAL A 150 8.78 -11.42 -6.26
C VAL A 150 7.42 -11.50 -6.95
N ALA A 151 7.41 -11.49 -8.28
CA ALA A 151 6.15 -11.58 -9.05
C ALA A 151 5.57 -13.01 -9.13
N GLU A 152 6.46 -14.02 -9.09
CA GLU A 152 6.12 -15.43 -9.21
C GLU A 152 6.81 -16.24 -8.11
N ARG A 153 6.03 -17.05 -7.41
CA ARG A 153 6.49 -18.03 -6.44
C ARG A 153 6.36 -19.44 -7.03
N PRO A 154 7.18 -20.41 -6.57
CA PRO A 154 6.95 -21.80 -6.89
C PRO A 154 5.53 -22.22 -6.51
N ARG A 155 4.89 -23.05 -7.33
CA ARG A 155 3.52 -23.55 -7.11
C ARG A 155 3.31 -24.27 -5.79
N VAL A 156 4.38 -24.73 -5.14
CA VAL A 156 4.30 -25.41 -3.85
C VAL A 156 4.58 -24.44 -2.71
N GLU A 157 3.81 -24.54 -1.63
CA GLU A 157 4.07 -23.90 -0.35
C GLU A 157 4.14 -24.91 0.78
N ARG A 158 4.89 -24.55 1.82
CA ARG A 158 4.88 -25.27 3.09
C ARG A 158 3.74 -24.75 3.96
N HIS A 159 2.94 -25.67 4.48
CA HIS A 159 1.92 -25.40 5.49
C HIS A 159 2.35 -26.08 6.80
N ASP A 160 2.83 -25.27 7.74
CA ASP A 160 3.29 -25.74 9.04
C ASP A 160 2.10 -26.07 9.94
N GLY A 161 2.03 -27.34 10.33
CA GLY A 161 1.08 -27.85 11.29
C GLY A 161 1.53 -27.66 12.75
N PRO A 162 0.74 -28.20 13.70
CA PRO A 162 1.04 -28.10 15.12
C PRO A 162 2.24 -28.97 15.53
N PRO A 163 2.90 -28.68 16.68
CA PRO A 163 3.88 -29.59 17.26
C PRO A 163 3.27 -30.97 17.52
N VAL A 164 3.99 -32.04 17.19
CA VAL A 164 3.53 -33.44 17.29
C VAL A 164 3.15 -33.80 18.72
N GLY A 165 3.80 -33.17 19.72
CA GLY A 165 3.47 -33.36 21.14
C GLY A 165 2.11 -32.82 21.56
N VAL A 166 1.48 -31.92 20.78
CA VAL A 166 0.14 -31.38 21.05
C VAL A 166 -0.90 -32.31 20.45
N ARG A 167 -1.05 -33.47 21.11
CA ARG A 167 -1.74 -34.66 20.61
C ARG A 167 -3.04 -34.39 19.85
N GLU A 168 -4.00 -33.68 20.42
CA GLU A 168 -5.31 -33.47 19.77
C GLU A 168 -5.17 -32.70 18.44
N HIS A 169 -4.37 -31.64 18.41
CA HIS A 169 -4.15 -30.86 17.18
C HIS A 169 -3.33 -31.65 16.17
N ALA A 170 -2.32 -32.40 16.64
CA ALA A 170 -1.48 -33.23 15.81
C ALA A 170 -2.26 -34.38 15.15
N GLU A 171 -3.13 -35.07 15.89
CA GLU A 171 -3.99 -36.14 15.37
C GLU A 171 -4.94 -35.60 14.28
N ARG A 172 -5.65 -34.49 14.54
CA ARG A 172 -6.54 -33.88 13.53
C ARG A 172 -5.82 -33.40 12.28
N PHE A 173 -4.65 -32.79 12.43
CA PHE A 173 -3.85 -32.34 11.29
C PHE A 173 -3.38 -33.53 10.47
N TYR A 174 -2.88 -34.58 11.13
CA TYR A 174 -2.46 -35.79 10.45
C TYR A 174 -3.61 -36.45 9.69
N GLU A 175 -4.77 -36.61 10.33
CA GLU A 175 -5.98 -37.17 9.70
C GLU A 175 -6.47 -36.35 8.51
N ALA A 176 -6.34 -35.01 8.55
CA ALA A 176 -6.75 -34.14 7.46
C ALA A 176 -5.90 -34.32 6.19
N TYR A 177 -4.62 -34.66 6.34
CA TYR A 177 -3.66 -34.66 5.23
C TYR A 177 -3.08 -36.03 4.87
N ALA A 178 -3.19 -37.06 5.72
CA ALA A 178 -2.53 -38.36 5.50
C ALA A 178 -2.99 -39.09 4.23
N ASP A 179 -4.24 -38.89 3.83
CA ASP A 179 -4.85 -39.48 2.64
C ASP A 179 -5.11 -38.42 1.54
N ASP A 180 -4.64 -37.18 1.73
CA ASP A 180 -4.79 -36.11 0.75
C ASP A 180 -3.77 -36.27 -0.39
N GLN A 181 -4.27 -36.58 -1.59
CA GLN A 181 -3.44 -36.75 -2.78
C GLN A 181 -3.00 -35.43 -3.42
N SER A 182 -3.54 -34.30 -2.97
CA SER A 182 -3.18 -32.95 -3.45
C SER A 182 -2.02 -32.31 -2.69
N SER A 183 -1.52 -32.96 -1.64
CA SER A 183 -0.37 -32.52 -0.87
C SER A 183 0.69 -33.61 -0.72
N PHE A 184 1.92 -33.19 -0.47
CA PHE A 184 3.02 -34.07 -0.07
C PHE A 184 3.15 -34.00 1.45
N GLY A 185 2.90 -35.13 2.11
CA GLY A 185 2.95 -35.23 3.56
C GLY A 185 1.71 -35.94 4.12
N PRO A 186 1.39 -35.73 5.41
CA PRO A 186 2.16 -34.96 6.39
C PRO A 186 3.47 -35.67 6.75
N PHE A 187 4.54 -34.91 6.97
CA PHE A 187 5.81 -35.40 7.48
C PHE A 187 6.24 -34.59 8.71
N VAL A 188 7.23 -35.10 9.45
CA VAL A 188 7.76 -34.40 10.64
C VAL A 188 9.00 -33.60 10.23
N ASP A 189 8.99 -32.30 10.53
CA ASP A 189 10.15 -31.42 10.44
C ASP A 189 10.33 -30.71 11.79
N GLY A 190 11.49 -30.92 12.42
CA GLY A 190 11.70 -30.49 13.81
C GLY A 190 10.74 -31.18 14.79
N ASP A 191 9.90 -30.39 15.45
CA ASP A 191 8.94 -30.84 16.46
C ASP A 191 7.48 -30.88 15.98
N ARG A 192 7.20 -30.58 14.70
CA ARG A 192 5.86 -30.38 14.15
C ARG A 192 5.55 -31.20 12.91
N TYR A 193 4.26 -31.34 12.62
CA TYR A 193 3.83 -31.80 11.30
C TYR A 193 3.91 -30.68 10.28
N VAL A 194 4.20 -31.07 9.04
CA VAL A 194 4.28 -30.17 7.89
C VAL A 194 3.67 -30.89 6.69
N VAL A 195 2.99 -30.15 5.82
CA VAL A 195 2.65 -30.58 4.47
C VAL A 195 3.19 -29.59 3.45
N GLU A 196 3.50 -30.08 2.27
CA GLU A 196 3.79 -29.25 1.10
C GLU A 196 2.59 -29.37 0.17
N ARG A 197 1.91 -28.26 -0.13
CA ARG A 197 0.69 -28.25 -0.93
C ARG A 197 0.79 -27.23 -2.05
N GLU A 198 -0.11 -27.32 -3.03
CA GLU A 198 -0.20 -26.30 -4.06
C GLU A 198 -0.68 -24.98 -3.46
N ARG A 199 -0.03 -23.88 -3.85
CA ARG A 199 -0.46 -22.52 -3.55
C ARG A 199 -1.77 -22.25 -4.25
N GLU A 200 -2.60 -21.45 -3.60
CA GLU A 200 -3.81 -20.95 -4.24
C GLU A 200 -3.50 -20.05 -5.43
N TYR A 201 -2.47 -19.20 -5.30
CA TYR A 201 -1.96 -18.33 -6.35
C TYR A 201 -0.43 -18.41 -6.42
N ALA A 202 0.12 -18.71 -7.60
CA ALA A 202 1.56 -18.78 -7.81
C ALA A 202 2.13 -17.42 -8.27
N THR A 203 1.30 -16.57 -8.85
CA THR A 203 1.66 -15.21 -9.28
C THR A 203 0.77 -14.16 -8.62
N ALA A 204 1.29 -12.95 -8.47
CA ALA A 204 0.50 -11.82 -7.98
C ALA A 204 -0.68 -11.50 -8.91
N THR A 205 -0.48 -11.64 -10.21
CA THR A 205 -1.52 -11.44 -11.23
C THR A 205 -2.68 -12.41 -11.08
N GLU A 206 -2.42 -13.71 -10.86
CA GLU A 206 -3.50 -14.69 -10.62
C GLU A 206 -4.33 -14.35 -9.38
N PHE A 207 -3.72 -13.81 -8.33
CA PHE A 207 -4.44 -13.34 -7.15
C PHE A 207 -5.28 -12.10 -7.46
N LEU A 208 -4.66 -11.08 -8.06
CA LEU A 208 -5.31 -9.80 -8.32
C LEU A 208 -6.45 -9.90 -9.34
N ASP A 209 -6.38 -10.85 -10.28
CA ASP A 209 -7.42 -11.15 -11.29
C ASP A 209 -8.53 -12.08 -10.77
N SER A 210 -8.51 -12.44 -9.48
CA SER A 210 -9.48 -13.37 -8.88
C SER A 210 -10.41 -12.69 -7.88
N ASP A 211 -11.53 -13.35 -7.57
CA ASP A 211 -12.49 -12.86 -6.57
C ASP A 211 -11.87 -12.66 -5.16
N ALA A 212 -10.70 -13.27 -4.87
CA ALA A 212 -10.02 -13.09 -3.59
C ALA A 212 -9.47 -11.66 -3.39
N ILE A 213 -9.40 -10.83 -4.44
CA ILE A 213 -9.09 -9.41 -4.28
C ILE A 213 -10.16 -8.69 -3.43
N PHE A 214 -11.41 -9.18 -3.43
CA PHE A 214 -12.51 -8.61 -2.64
C PHE A 214 -12.55 -9.12 -1.19
N ASP A 215 -11.75 -10.14 -0.85
CA ASP A 215 -11.63 -10.64 0.53
C ASP A 215 -10.69 -9.78 1.41
N VAL A 216 -10.04 -8.76 0.83
CA VAL A 216 -9.11 -7.86 1.53
C VAL A 216 -9.83 -6.61 2.06
N ALA A 217 -9.11 -5.80 2.85
CA ALA A 217 -9.66 -4.56 3.37
C ALA A 217 -9.73 -3.49 2.27
N LEU A 218 -10.87 -3.37 1.58
CA LEU A 218 -11.12 -2.32 0.61
C LEU A 218 -11.93 -1.16 1.23
N GLY A 219 -11.80 0.04 0.65
CA GLY A 219 -12.76 1.12 0.85
C GLY A 219 -14.06 0.80 0.10
N ALA A 220 -15.22 1.05 0.71
CA ALA A 220 -16.51 0.57 0.19
C ALA A 220 -16.82 1.04 -1.24
N HIS A 221 -16.51 2.29 -1.58
CA HIS A 221 -16.72 2.82 -2.92
C HIS A 221 -15.68 2.30 -3.93
N VAL A 222 -14.44 2.05 -3.47
CA VAL A 222 -13.41 1.40 -4.31
C VAL A 222 -13.78 -0.04 -4.59
N GLU A 223 -14.27 -0.79 -3.60
CA GLU A 223 -14.79 -2.15 -3.77
C GLU A 223 -15.89 -2.19 -4.83
N THR A 224 -16.90 -1.30 -4.74
CA THR A 224 -17.95 -1.20 -5.76
C THR A 224 -17.40 -0.88 -7.16
N ALA A 225 -16.44 0.04 -7.28
CA ALA A 225 -15.84 0.36 -8.58
C ALA A 225 -15.05 -0.82 -9.17
N LEU A 226 -14.32 -1.58 -8.34
CA LEU A 226 -13.63 -2.79 -8.76
C LEU A 226 -14.61 -3.93 -9.13
N GLU A 227 -15.76 -4.03 -8.45
CA GLU A 227 -16.82 -4.99 -8.81
C GLU A 227 -17.43 -4.69 -10.19
N ASP A 228 -17.52 -3.40 -10.56
CA ASP A 228 -18.00 -2.98 -11.87
C ASP A 228 -16.98 -3.33 -12.96
N SER A 229 -15.75 -2.82 -12.86
CA SER A 229 -14.63 -3.22 -13.72
C SER A 229 -13.30 -2.62 -13.29
N TYR A 230 -12.20 -3.33 -13.57
CA TYR A 230 -10.85 -2.81 -13.50
C TYR A 230 -9.96 -3.44 -14.57
N ASP A 231 -8.89 -2.74 -14.93
CA ASP A 231 -7.81 -3.22 -15.77
C ASP A 231 -6.59 -3.56 -14.91
N LEU A 232 -6.04 -4.76 -15.11
CA LEU A 232 -4.80 -5.20 -14.47
C LEU A 232 -3.61 -5.03 -15.41
N LEU A 233 -2.75 -4.05 -15.11
CA LEU A 233 -1.53 -3.77 -15.88
C LEU A 233 -0.32 -4.41 -15.19
N VAL A 234 0.51 -5.13 -15.94
CA VAL A 234 1.66 -5.87 -15.38
C VAL A 234 2.94 -5.55 -16.15
N GLY A 235 4.04 -5.31 -15.44
CA GLY A 235 5.34 -5.08 -16.04
C GLY A 235 5.34 -3.86 -16.96
N ASP A 236 5.73 -4.06 -18.22
CA ASP A 236 5.84 -2.99 -19.21
C ASP A 236 4.52 -2.29 -19.53
N ASP A 237 3.38 -2.92 -19.26
CA ASP A 237 2.05 -2.33 -19.49
C ASP A 237 1.72 -1.22 -18.50
N VAL A 238 2.34 -1.22 -17.31
CA VAL A 238 2.23 -0.14 -16.31
C VAL A 238 2.74 1.19 -16.88
N ALA A 239 3.66 1.15 -17.86
CA ALA A 239 4.16 2.36 -18.51
C ALA A 239 3.09 3.15 -19.29
N THR A 240 1.94 2.54 -19.60
CA THR A 240 0.81 3.25 -20.22
C THR A 240 0.18 4.27 -19.29
N LEU A 241 0.30 4.09 -17.97
CA LEU A 241 -0.18 5.04 -16.98
C LEU A 241 0.53 6.40 -17.07
N ALA A 242 1.70 6.48 -17.70
CA ALA A 242 2.40 7.75 -17.90
C ALA A 242 1.63 8.74 -18.77
N ASP A 243 0.62 8.29 -19.54
CA ASP A 243 -0.23 9.20 -20.31
C ASP A 243 -1.07 10.11 -19.40
N THR A 244 -1.42 9.63 -18.20
CA THR A 244 -2.25 10.34 -17.20
C THR A 244 -1.46 10.70 -15.94
N PHE A 245 -0.68 9.75 -15.41
CA PHE A 245 -0.03 9.79 -14.09
C PHE A 245 1.50 9.94 -14.17
N SER A 246 2.01 10.66 -15.17
CA SER A 246 3.47 10.79 -15.41
C SER A 246 4.25 11.39 -14.24
N ALA A 247 3.66 12.33 -13.49
CA ALA A 247 4.31 12.97 -12.36
C ALA A 247 4.29 12.08 -11.11
N GLU A 248 3.19 11.38 -10.89
CA GLU A 248 2.99 10.38 -9.83
C GLU A 248 3.98 9.23 -10.00
N LEU A 249 4.11 8.69 -11.21
CA LEU A 249 5.08 7.65 -11.52
C LEU A 249 6.53 8.13 -11.34
N ALA A 250 6.81 9.40 -11.65
CA ALA A 250 8.12 9.99 -11.42
C ALA A 250 8.45 10.03 -9.91
N ARG A 251 7.52 10.46 -9.06
CA ARG A 251 7.66 10.45 -7.59
C ARG A 251 7.77 9.02 -7.05
N PHE A 252 6.97 8.11 -7.61
CA PHE A 252 6.99 6.70 -7.23
C PHE A 252 8.33 6.04 -7.55
N LEU A 253 8.98 6.35 -8.68
CA LEU A 253 10.25 5.73 -9.04
C LEU A 253 11.46 6.41 -8.37
N ASP A 254 11.41 7.73 -8.20
CA ASP A 254 12.47 8.56 -7.60
C ASP A 254 11.95 9.35 -6.37
N PRO A 255 11.75 8.68 -5.22
CA PRO A 255 11.21 9.31 -4.03
C PRO A 255 12.27 10.22 -3.39
N SER A 256 11.83 11.34 -2.82
CA SER A 256 12.73 12.27 -2.14
C SER A 256 12.27 12.59 -0.72
N VAL A 257 13.12 13.30 0.02
CA VAL A 257 12.78 13.84 1.36
C VAL A 257 11.60 14.81 1.34
N ARG A 258 11.20 15.31 0.16
CA ARG A 258 9.99 16.14 -0.02
C ARG A 258 8.71 15.33 0.21
N GLY A 259 8.78 14.00 0.14
CA GLY A 259 7.64 13.10 0.17
C GLY A 259 7.36 12.46 -1.20
N PRO A 260 6.43 11.48 -1.26
CA PRO A 260 5.66 11.24 -2.46
C PRO A 260 4.79 12.47 -2.76
#